data_AF-A0A1M3PIX8-F1
#
_entry.id   AF-A0A1M3PIX8-F1
#
_cell.length_a   1.000
_cell.length_b   1.000
_cell.length_c   1.000
_cell.angle_alpha   90.00
_cell.angle_beta   90.00
_cell.angle_gamma   90.00
#
_symmetry.space_group_name_H-M   'P 1'
#
loop_
_entity.id
_entity.type
_entity.pdbx_description
1 polymer ?
#
loop_
_entity_poly.entity_id
_entity_poly.type
_entity_poly.pdbx_seq_one_letter_code
_entity_poly.pdbx_strand_id
1 'polypeptide(L)' 'MTRAAFRQADIERIIKAADRQGAAVQIDIRSLVVTVIPGIHKQDAVDGAPKTAGMLPSGNLAPDGEENWDED' A
#
# COMPACT_ATOMS: atom_id res chain seq x y z
N MET A 1 -4.05 7.18 -40.77
CA MET A 1 -3.78 6.70 -39.40
C MET A 1 -4.89 7.17 -38.49
N THR A 2 -5.66 6.27 -37.92
CA THR A 2 -6.65 6.63 -36.88
C THR A 2 -5.90 7.05 -35.62
N ARG A 3 -6.12 8.28 -35.14
CA ARG A 3 -5.67 8.69 -33.81
C ARG A 3 -6.46 7.87 -32.80
N ALA A 4 -5.87 6.79 -32.29
CA ALA A 4 -6.40 6.15 -31.10
C ALA A 4 -6.38 7.18 -29.97
N ALA A 5 -7.46 7.27 -29.21
CA ALA A 5 -7.59 8.16 -28.06
C ALA A 5 -8.53 7.48 -27.06
N PHE A 6 -8.31 7.72 -25.77
CA PHE A 6 -9.25 7.28 -24.76
C PHE A 6 -10.57 8.04 -24.90
N ARG A 7 -11.68 7.31 -24.89
CA ARG A 7 -13.00 7.93 -24.73
C ARG A 7 -13.24 8.19 -23.25
N GLN A 8 -14.08 9.18 -22.95
CA GLN A 8 -14.50 9.46 -21.57
C GLN A 8 -15.06 8.20 -20.88
N ALA A 9 -15.91 7.43 -21.57
CA ALA A 9 -16.47 6.19 -21.03
C ALA A 9 -15.41 5.12 -20.68
N ASP A 10 -14.26 5.13 -21.38
CA ASP A 10 -13.16 4.22 -21.09
C ASP A 10 -12.40 4.66 -19.84
N ILE A 11 -12.13 5.96 -19.74
CA ILE A 11 -11.47 6.55 -18.56
C ILE A 11 -12.32 6.32 -17.31
N GLU A 12 -13.62 6.61 -17.36
CA GLU A 12 -14.53 6.37 -16.23
C GLU A 12 -14.55 4.90 -15.81
N ARG A 13 -14.52 3.98 -16.77
CA ARG A 13 -14.50 2.54 -16.51
C ARG A 13 -13.19 2.10 -15.86
N ILE A 14 -12.05 2.63 -16.30
CA ILE A 14 -10.73 2.37 -15.71
C ILE A 14 -10.71 2.87 -14.26
N ILE A 15 -11.18 4.10 -14.01
CA ILE A 15 -11.22 4.69 -12.67
C ILE A 15 -12.12 3.87 -11.73
N LYS A 16 -13.34 3.52 -12.18
CA LYS A 16 -14.27 2.68 -11.39
C LYS A 16 -13.70 1.30 -11.09
N ALA A 17 -12.97 0.71 -12.04
CA ALA A 17 -12.32 -0.59 -11.83
C ALA A 17 -11.17 -0.49 -10.80
N ALA A 18 -10.35 0.57 -10.89
CA ALA A 18 -9.26 0.81 -9.95
C ALA A 18 -9.76 1.00 -8.52
N ASP A 19 -10.81 1.82 -8.35
CA ASP A 19 -11.48 2.07 -7.06
C ASP A 19 -11.98 0.77 -6.42
N ARG A 20 -12.72 -0.06 -7.19
CA ARG A 20 -13.21 -1.38 -6.72
C ARG A 20 -12.09 -2.35 -6.30
N GLN A 21 -10.89 -2.19 -6.84
CA GLN A 21 -9.73 -3.03 -6.55
C GLN A 21 -8.81 -2.41 -5.49
N GLY A 22 -9.14 -1.23 -4.96
CA GLY A 22 -8.28 -0.50 -4.02
C GLY A 22 -6.95 -0.06 -4.64
N ALA A 23 -6.92 0.14 -5.96
CA ALA A 23 -5.74 0.55 -6.71
C ALA A 23 -5.84 2.03 -7.12
N ALA A 24 -4.70 2.68 -7.34
CA ALA A 24 -4.64 3.91 -8.13
C ALA A 24 -4.28 3.59 -9.57
N VAL A 25 -4.60 4.52 -10.46
CA VAL A 25 -4.23 4.47 -11.86
C VAL A 25 -3.61 5.81 -12.28
N GLN A 26 -2.49 5.74 -12.98
CA GLN A 26 -1.91 6.89 -13.67
C GLN A 26 -2.12 6.71 -15.17
N ILE A 27 -2.69 7.74 -15.82
CA ILE A 27 -2.99 7.71 -17.26
C ILE A 27 -2.16 8.77 -17.95
N ASP A 28 -1.25 8.36 -18.82
CA ASP A 28 -0.56 9.26 -19.74
C ASP A 28 -1.39 9.39 -21.02
N ILE A 29 -2.02 10.56 -21.19
CA ILE A 29 -2.90 10.86 -22.32
C ILE A 29 -2.14 11.09 -23.64
N ARG A 30 -0.82 11.32 -23.60
CA ARG A 30 0.00 11.53 -24.80
C ARG A 30 0.48 10.18 -25.35
N SER A 31 0.99 9.31 -24.49
CA SER A 31 1.46 7.97 -24.88
C SER A 31 0.36 6.90 -24.87
N LEU A 32 -0.80 7.23 -24.29
CA LEU A 32 -1.94 6.33 -24.09
C LEU A 32 -1.60 5.11 -23.23
N VAL A 33 -0.66 5.28 -22.29
CA VAL A 33 -0.24 4.26 -21.34
C VAL A 33 -1.00 4.43 -20.03
N VAL A 34 -1.52 3.32 -19.51
CA VAL A 34 -2.17 3.25 -18.19
C VAL A 34 -1.27 2.43 -17.28
N THR A 35 -0.84 3.03 -16.18
CA THR A 35 -0.07 2.36 -15.13
C THR A 35 -0.98 2.12 -13.93
N VAL A 36 -1.11 0.87 -13.51
CA VAL A 36 -1.90 0.48 -12.34
C VAL A 36 -0.96 0.38 -11.14
N ILE A 37 -1.32 1.07 -10.05
CA ILE A 37 -0.59 1.07 -8.78
C ILE A 37 -1.45 0.30 -7.77
N PRO A 38 -1.16 -0.99 -7.53
CA PRO A 38 -1.97 -1.82 -6.64
C PRO A 38 -1.79 -1.40 -5.17
N GLY A 39 -2.81 -1.63 -4.35
CA GLY A 39 -2.69 -1.57 -2.90
C GLY A 39 -2.58 -0.18 -2.28
N ILE A 40 -2.63 0.90 -3.06
CA ILE A 40 -2.47 2.27 -2.55
C ILE A 40 -3.57 2.68 -1.56
N HIS A 41 -4.78 2.13 -1.72
CA HIS A 41 -5.93 2.36 -0.85
C HIS A 41 -6.27 1.14 0.01
N LYS A 42 -5.42 0.10 -0.03
CA LYS A 42 -5.54 -0.99 0.91
C LYS A 42 -5.04 -0.43 2.24
N GLN A 43 -5.97 0.08 3.04
CA GLN A 43 -5.74 0.21 4.46
C GLN A 43 -5.48 -1.21 4.94
N ASP A 44 -4.20 -1.62 4.95
CA ASP A 44 -3.80 -2.74 5.76
C ASP A 44 -4.27 -2.36 7.16
N ALA A 45 -5.32 -3.03 7.63
CA ALA A 45 -5.76 -2.88 9.01
C ALA A 45 -4.49 -3.06 9.84
N VAL A 46 -4.20 -2.11 10.71
CA VAL A 46 -2.99 -2.17 11.55
C VAL A 46 -2.98 -3.46 12.40
N ASP A 47 -4.16 -4.06 12.57
CA ASP A 47 -4.43 -5.33 13.24
C ASP A 47 -4.40 -6.58 12.34
N GLY A 48 -4.24 -6.41 11.02
CA GLY A 48 -4.33 -7.44 9.99
C GLY A 48 -3.00 -8.10 9.63
N ALA A 49 -1.89 -7.71 10.28
CA ALA A 49 -0.69 -8.52 10.23
C ALA A 49 -1.04 -9.92 10.74
N PRO A 50 -0.67 -11.02 10.05
CA PRO A 50 -0.68 -12.31 10.73
C PRO A 50 0.14 -12.10 11.99
N LYS A 51 -0.44 -12.37 13.16
CA LYS A 51 0.32 -12.54 14.40
C LYS A 51 1.18 -13.79 14.26
N THR A 52 2.13 -13.80 13.33
CA THR A 52 3.36 -14.53 13.52
C THR A 52 4.20 -13.71 14.50
N ALA A 53 3.68 -13.56 15.72
CA ALA A 53 4.53 -13.63 16.90
C ALA A 53 5.01 -15.09 16.98
N GLY A 54 5.81 -15.49 15.98
CA GLY A 54 6.73 -16.58 16.16
C GLY A 54 7.56 -16.17 17.36
N MET A 55 7.52 -17.02 18.38
CA MET A 55 8.25 -16.89 19.64
C MET A 55 9.56 -16.15 19.37
N LEU A 56 9.68 -14.90 19.82
CA LEU A 56 10.93 -14.17 19.73
C LEU A 56 12.00 -15.09 20.32
N PRO A 57 13.13 -15.37 19.63
CA PRO A 57 14.16 -16.21 20.19
C PRO A 57 14.54 -15.62 21.55
N SER A 58 14.31 -16.40 22.60
CA SER A 58 14.45 -16.05 24.01
C SER A 58 15.92 -15.92 24.42
N GLY A 59 16.69 -15.15 23.65
CA GLY A 59 18.14 -15.10 23.81
C GLY A 59 18.77 -13.78 23.41
N ASN A 60 17.98 -12.78 22.97
CA ASN A 60 18.53 -11.48 22.60
C ASN A 60 17.61 -10.32 23.03
N LEU A 61 17.03 -10.43 24.23
CA LEU A 61 16.55 -9.24 24.94
C LEU A 61 17.74 -8.29 25.03
N ALA A 62 17.57 -7.04 24.60
CA ALA A 62 18.55 -6.01 24.88
C ALA A 62 18.81 -6.06 26.39
N PRO A 63 20.07 -6.01 26.87
CA PRO A 63 20.31 -5.93 28.30
C PRO A 63 19.52 -4.74 28.81
N ASP A 64 18.59 -4.98 29.72
CA ASP A 64 17.83 -3.91 30.36
C ASP A 64 18.89 -2.96 30.93
N GLY A 65 19.02 -1.79 30.30
CA GLY A 65 19.95 -0.77 30.74
C GLY A 65 19.63 -0.40 32.18
N GLU A 66 20.62 0.07 32.95
CA GLU A 66 20.43 0.42 34.35
C GLU A 66 19.15 1.25 34.55
N GLU A 67 18.18 0.64 35.23
CA GLU A 67 16.94 1.26 35.65
C GLU A 67 17.26 2.29 36.73
N ASN A 68 17.68 3.48 36.30
CA ASN A 68 17.88 4.64 37.16
C ASN A 68 16.50 5.25 37.50
N TRP A 69 15.68 4.49 38.22
CA TRP A 69 14.41 4.93 38.80
C TRP A 69 14.57 5.19 40.29
N ASP A 70 15.47 6.11 40.65
CA ASP A 70 15.43 7.01 41.80
C ASP A 70 16.87 7.40 42.20
N GLU A 71 17.31 8.59 41.81
CA GLU A 71 18.32 9.35 42.55
C GLU A 71 17.60 10.58 43.14
N ASP A 72 17.46 10.53 44.48
CA ASP A 72 16.89 11.49 45.45
C ASP A 72 16.43 12.90 44.98
#